data_AF-G4FQL9-F1
#
_entry.id   AF-G4FQL9-F1
#
_cell.length_a   1.000
_cell.length_b   1.000
_cell.length_c   1.000
_cell.angle_alpha   90.00
_cell.angle_beta   90.00
_cell.angle_gamma   90.00
#
_symmetry.space_group_name_H-M   'P 1'
#
loop_
_entity.id
_entity.type
_entity.pdbx_description
1 polymer ?
#
loop_
_entity_poly.entity_id
_entity_poly.type
_entity_poly.pdbx_seq_one_letter_code
_entity_poly.pdbx_strand_id
1 'polypeptide(L)'
;MGFFTALTDAMSSRQSLLVTGLDPNPEMLRSWAAHRGLGGSSLLSQARSWCKSVIEATSDHVCAYKPSLGFYQAMGSAGVELLLEVRELLPLDLPLIIDIKHGDLNSSSAVAAYLFKTLHADAVTLNPLAGQDIAAPFLLYPGKGVLINCHSSNPAAVALQHHPNEDDPFYLKVVRESQRWGTPDQLLLEVGTSDPAILAQVRQAAPERFVMLRSLWGEEGNLQRLMASGLNLAGDGLLLPLPQNLLTESDINEQTAALKERINRMRQDHLLQKQSNLEFESEQCRIWPHPDQPALGLETSNASSEAEPLIDPELRELVIDLFDIRCLLFGEFKQASGAVFNYYVDLRQIISDPALFHRVLDCYAQVLRPLQFDRIAGIPYGSLPTATGLSLQLHKPLIYPRKEVKAHGTRRMVEGEFNEGETVAVVDDILITGGSVLEGIGKLESSGLKVRDVVVFLDHGGVHDTRAKQRLECNGLRLQAVLTLETISEVLETAGRISSKQAQALRHSDP
;
A
#
# COMPACT_ATOMS: atom_id res chain seq x y z
N MET A 1 3.76 -16.56 3.37
CA MET A 1 4.41 -15.27 3.68
C MET A 1 4.44 -14.46 2.39
N GLY A 2 4.16 -13.16 2.41
CA GLY A 2 4.19 -12.34 1.19
C GLY A 2 5.62 -11.97 0.80
N PHE A 3 5.85 -11.68 -0.49
CA PHE A 3 7.16 -11.34 -1.05
C PHE A 3 7.84 -10.20 -0.30
N PHE A 4 7.16 -9.08 -0.05
CA PHE A 4 7.76 -7.94 0.65
C PHE A 4 8.12 -8.26 2.09
N THR A 5 7.27 -9.00 2.80
CA THR A 5 7.59 -9.48 4.15
C THR A 5 8.84 -10.36 4.14
N ALA A 6 8.91 -11.33 3.23
CA ALA A 6 10.07 -12.20 3.10
C ALA A 6 11.35 -11.41 2.72
N LEU A 7 11.22 -10.41 1.85
CA LEU A 7 12.32 -9.52 1.47
C LEU A 7 12.81 -8.70 2.67
N THR A 8 11.92 -8.02 3.40
CA THR A 8 12.30 -7.22 4.58
C THR A 8 12.89 -8.08 5.70
N ASP A 9 12.33 -9.28 5.91
CA ASP A 9 12.85 -10.24 6.89
C ASP A 9 14.25 -10.74 6.49
N ALA A 10 14.47 -11.02 5.20
CA ALA A 10 15.77 -11.41 4.66
C ALA A 10 16.80 -10.27 4.78
N MET A 11 16.40 -9.03 4.47
CA MET A 11 17.26 -7.85 4.61
C MET A 11 17.66 -7.61 6.07
N SER A 12 16.72 -7.78 7.00
CA SER A 12 16.95 -7.61 8.44
C SER A 12 17.83 -8.71 9.01
N SER A 13 17.47 -9.98 8.80
CA SER A 13 18.18 -11.15 9.34
C SER A 13 19.63 -11.24 8.85
N ARG A 14 19.89 -10.90 7.58
CA ARG A 14 21.24 -10.97 6.99
C ARG A 14 21.98 -9.65 7.01
N GLN A 15 21.31 -8.58 7.44
CA GLN A 15 21.77 -7.19 7.35
C GLN A 15 22.29 -6.89 5.94
N SER A 16 21.44 -7.05 4.95
CA SER A 16 21.85 -6.96 3.54
C SER A 16 20.83 -6.26 2.67
N LEU A 17 21.35 -5.52 1.68
CA LEU A 17 20.59 -4.96 0.56
C LEU A 17 20.94 -5.68 -0.75
N LEU A 18 21.75 -6.74 -0.68
CA LEU A 18 22.34 -7.40 -1.84
C LEU A 18 21.36 -8.38 -2.48
N VAL A 19 21.31 -8.41 -3.80
CA VAL A 19 20.55 -9.36 -4.61
C VAL A 19 21.53 -10.10 -5.53
N THR A 20 21.43 -11.43 -5.61
CA THR A 20 22.32 -12.21 -6.48
C THR A 20 21.62 -12.57 -7.79
N GLY A 21 22.22 -12.25 -8.92
CA GLY A 21 21.79 -12.77 -10.23
C GLY A 21 22.26 -14.21 -10.43
N LEU A 22 21.37 -15.11 -10.85
CA LEU A 22 21.71 -16.49 -11.23
C LEU A 22 21.60 -16.61 -12.74
N ASP A 23 22.59 -16.04 -13.43
CA ASP A 23 22.60 -15.91 -14.88
C ASP A 23 23.70 -16.79 -15.48
N PRO A 24 23.43 -18.07 -15.84
CA PRO A 24 24.42 -19.02 -16.32
C PRO A 24 24.90 -18.69 -17.75
N ASN A 25 25.64 -17.60 -17.91
CA ASN A 25 26.19 -17.16 -19.19
C ASN A 25 27.20 -18.20 -19.72
N PRO A 26 27.04 -18.72 -20.96
CA PRO A 26 27.94 -19.75 -21.51
C PRO A 26 29.42 -19.38 -21.61
N GLU A 27 29.76 -18.10 -21.77
CA GLU A 27 31.17 -17.65 -21.81
C GLU A 27 31.79 -17.67 -20.41
N MET A 28 31.06 -17.10 -19.45
CA MET A 28 31.42 -17.08 -18.04
C MET A 28 31.58 -18.50 -17.47
N LEU A 29 30.61 -19.38 -17.75
CA LEU A 29 30.61 -20.77 -17.28
C LEU A 29 31.80 -21.57 -17.83
N ARG A 30 32.19 -21.34 -19.09
CA ARG A 30 33.35 -22.03 -19.66
C ARG A 30 34.64 -21.68 -18.93
N SER A 31 34.85 -20.40 -18.61
CA SER A 31 35.99 -19.95 -17.81
C SER A 31 35.94 -20.57 -16.41
N TRP A 32 34.80 -20.45 -15.72
CA TRP A 32 34.61 -20.97 -14.37
C TRP A 32 34.81 -22.50 -14.28
N ALA A 33 34.27 -23.24 -15.25
CA ALA A 33 34.36 -24.70 -15.31
C ALA A 33 35.78 -25.18 -15.60
N ALA A 34 36.54 -24.48 -16.44
CA ALA A 34 37.93 -24.84 -16.76
C ALA A 34 38.81 -24.83 -15.49
N HIS A 35 38.68 -23.81 -14.65
CA HIS A 35 39.45 -23.68 -13.41
C HIS A 35 39.08 -24.72 -12.35
N ARG A 36 37.92 -25.38 -12.48
CA ARG A 36 37.39 -26.38 -11.52
C ARG A 36 37.39 -27.81 -12.06
N GLY A 37 38.06 -28.06 -13.18
CA GLY A 37 38.15 -29.40 -13.79
C GLY A 37 36.84 -29.91 -14.40
N LEU A 38 35.87 -29.03 -14.62
CA LEU A 38 34.55 -29.34 -15.19
C LEU A 38 34.45 -29.06 -16.70
N GLY A 39 35.56 -28.69 -17.35
CA GLY A 39 35.58 -28.28 -18.77
C GLY A 39 35.03 -29.31 -19.77
N GLY A 40 35.05 -30.60 -19.42
CA GLY A 40 34.48 -31.68 -20.26
C GLY A 40 32.99 -31.96 -20.05
N SER A 41 32.34 -31.29 -19.09
CA SER A 41 30.92 -31.51 -18.77
C SER A 41 29.99 -30.68 -19.67
N SER A 42 28.72 -31.09 -19.79
CA SER A 42 27.73 -30.35 -20.58
C SER A 42 27.44 -28.97 -20.00
N LEU A 43 27.01 -28.02 -20.84
CA LEU A 43 26.64 -26.65 -20.40
C LEU A 43 25.62 -26.67 -19.24
N LEU A 44 24.63 -27.56 -19.32
CA LEU A 44 23.63 -27.74 -18.26
C LEU A 44 24.28 -28.19 -16.94
N SER A 45 25.24 -29.10 -16.99
CA SER A 45 25.95 -29.58 -15.79
C SER A 45 26.83 -28.50 -15.18
N GLN A 46 27.47 -27.69 -16.03
CA GLN A 46 28.23 -26.51 -15.61
C GLN A 46 27.32 -25.47 -14.95
N ALA A 47 26.19 -25.14 -15.59
CA ALA A 47 25.20 -24.20 -15.08
C ALA A 47 24.62 -24.64 -13.72
N ARG A 48 24.27 -25.93 -13.58
CA ARG A 48 23.81 -26.52 -12.31
C ARG A 48 24.84 -26.38 -11.20
N SER A 49 26.08 -26.78 -11.50
CA SER A 49 27.19 -26.73 -10.52
C SER A 49 27.51 -25.30 -10.12
N TRP A 50 27.47 -24.37 -11.07
CA TRP A 50 27.69 -22.95 -10.81
C TRP A 50 26.56 -22.34 -9.96
N CYS A 51 25.29 -22.57 -10.31
CA CYS A 51 24.16 -22.06 -9.53
C CYS A 51 24.24 -22.55 -8.08
N LYS A 52 24.51 -23.84 -7.87
CA LYS A 52 24.71 -24.41 -6.54
C LYS A 52 25.86 -23.73 -5.78
N SER A 53 27.03 -23.61 -6.42
CA SER A 53 28.20 -22.98 -5.81
C SER A 53 27.97 -21.52 -5.43
N VAL A 54 27.23 -20.77 -6.25
CA VAL A 54 26.88 -19.37 -5.97
C VAL A 54 25.90 -19.29 -4.80
N ILE A 55 24.84 -20.10 -4.80
CA ILE A 55 23.85 -20.11 -3.70
C ILE A 55 24.51 -20.45 -2.36
N GLU A 56 25.33 -21.51 -2.33
CA GLU A 56 26.05 -21.92 -1.12
C GLU A 56 26.97 -20.81 -0.61
N ALA A 57 27.66 -20.09 -1.50
CA ALA A 57 28.59 -19.05 -1.11
C ALA A 57 27.91 -17.73 -0.69
N THR A 58 26.71 -17.40 -1.19
CA THR A 58 26.11 -16.07 -1.01
C THR A 58 24.86 -16.03 -0.13
N SER A 59 24.26 -17.18 0.22
CA SER A 59 22.96 -17.23 0.91
C SER A 59 22.92 -16.52 2.27
N ASP A 60 24.02 -16.42 2.99
CA ASP A 60 24.14 -15.68 4.27
C ASP A 60 24.34 -14.16 4.09
N HIS A 61 24.47 -13.70 2.85
CA HIS A 61 24.86 -12.34 2.52
C HIS A 61 23.88 -11.61 1.62
N VAL A 62 22.88 -12.26 1.04
CA VAL A 62 21.92 -11.64 0.12
C VAL A 62 20.49 -11.71 0.64
N CYS A 63 19.65 -10.77 0.22
CA CYS A 63 18.24 -10.69 0.58
C CYS A 63 17.29 -11.27 -0.48
N ALA A 64 17.77 -11.54 -1.70
CA ALA A 64 16.99 -12.19 -2.75
C ALA A 64 17.90 -12.79 -3.84
N TYR A 65 17.35 -13.70 -4.62
CA TYR A 65 17.97 -14.21 -5.85
C TYR A 65 17.13 -13.85 -7.07
N LYS A 66 17.80 -13.49 -8.17
CA LYS A 66 17.16 -13.03 -9.40
C LYS A 66 17.70 -13.71 -10.66
N PRO A 67 17.30 -14.96 -10.98
CA PRO A 67 17.63 -15.58 -12.26
C PRO A 67 16.93 -14.88 -13.43
N SER A 68 17.66 -14.65 -14.52
CA SER A 68 17.07 -14.19 -15.78
C SER A 68 16.62 -15.38 -16.62
N LEU A 69 15.31 -15.50 -16.83
CA LEU A 69 14.68 -16.67 -17.45
C LEU A 69 15.25 -17.00 -18.84
N GLY A 70 15.69 -15.99 -19.59
CA GLY A 70 16.25 -16.15 -20.93
C GLY A 70 17.48 -17.07 -20.98
N PHE A 71 18.36 -17.05 -19.97
CA PHE A 71 19.53 -17.95 -19.93
C PHE A 71 19.12 -19.41 -19.78
N TYR A 72 18.07 -19.67 -19.00
CA TYR A 72 17.52 -21.02 -18.79
C TYR A 72 16.77 -21.50 -20.03
N GLN A 73 15.95 -20.65 -20.64
CA GLN A 73 15.24 -20.97 -21.89
C GLN A 73 16.18 -21.30 -23.04
N ALA A 74 17.33 -20.62 -23.13
CA ALA A 74 18.34 -20.88 -24.15
C ALA A 74 18.93 -22.31 -24.07
N MET A 75 18.80 -23.00 -22.93
CA MET A 75 19.20 -24.40 -22.75
C MET A 75 18.06 -25.40 -23.03
N GLY A 76 16.90 -24.94 -23.52
CA GLY A 76 15.73 -25.77 -23.81
C GLY A 76 14.95 -26.18 -22.56
N SER A 77 14.15 -27.25 -22.66
CA SER A 77 13.30 -27.74 -21.55
C SER A 77 14.10 -28.10 -20.31
N ALA A 78 15.27 -28.72 -20.48
CA ALA A 78 16.16 -29.07 -19.38
C ALA A 78 16.70 -27.83 -18.63
N GLY A 79 16.83 -26.69 -19.31
CA GLY A 79 17.18 -25.43 -18.66
C GLY A 79 16.04 -24.89 -17.79
N VAL A 80 14.79 -25.03 -18.24
CA VAL A 80 13.62 -24.67 -17.43
C VAL A 80 13.49 -25.60 -16.22
N GLU A 81 13.76 -26.90 -16.38
CA GLU A 81 13.84 -27.85 -15.26
C GLU A 81 14.93 -27.45 -14.27
N LEU A 82 16.10 -27.01 -14.75
CA LEU A 82 17.15 -26.47 -13.88
C LEU A 82 16.67 -25.26 -13.06
N LEU A 83 15.78 -24.42 -13.57
CA LEU A 83 15.24 -23.30 -12.81
C LEU A 83 14.32 -23.77 -11.65
N LEU A 84 13.60 -24.88 -11.83
CA LEU A 84 12.87 -25.54 -10.73
C LEU A 84 13.85 -26.07 -9.68
N GLU A 85 14.92 -26.75 -10.11
CA GLU A 85 15.98 -27.20 -9.20
C GLU A 85 16.61 -26.04 -8.43
N VAL A 86 16.83 -24.88 -9.08
CA VAL A 86 17.34 -23.67 -8.42
C VAL A 86 16.40 -23.23 -7.30
N ARG A 87 15.09 -23.20 -7.51
CA ARG A 87 14.13 -22.85 -6.45
C ARG A 87 14.20 -23.83 -5.27
N GLU A 88 14.40 -25.12 -5.52
CA GLU A 88 14.57 -26.13 -4.47
C GLU A 88 15.87 -25.98 -3.68
N LEU A 89 16.94 -25.51 -4.33
CA LEU A 89 18.24 -25.24 -3.68
C LEU A 89 18.22 -23.97 -2.81
N LEU A 90 17.32 -23.03 -3.08
CA LEU A 90 17.25 -21.77 -2.34
C LEU A 90 16.62 -21.94 -0.96
N PRO A 91 17.18 -21.31 0.09
CA PRO A 91 16.53 -21.20 1.40
C PRO A 91 15.08 -20.68 1.27
N LEU A 92 14.16 -21.27 2.05
CA LEU A 92 12.72 -20.96 1.98
C LEU A 92 12.39 -19.51 2.37
N ASP A 93 13.25 -18.89 3.18
CA ASP A 93 13.15 -17.51 3.63
C ASP A 93 13.74 -16.50 2.64
N LEU A 94 14.39 -16.97 1.56
CA LEU A 94 14.92 -16.10 0.51
C LEU A 94 13.95 -16.00 -0.70
N PRO A 95 13.50 -14.77 -1.02
CA PRO A 95 12.69 -14.51 -2.21
C PRO A 95 13.40 -14.88 -3.51
N LEU A 96 12.63 -15.51 -4.42
CA LEU A 96 13.01 -15.73 -5.81
C LEU A 96 12.33 -14.73 -6.73
N ILE A 97 13.12 -13.91 -7.42
CA ILE A 97 12.64 -12.93 -8.41
C ILE A 97 12.95 -13.45 -9.81
N ILE A 98 11.95 -13.87 -10.59
CA ILE A 98 12.21 -14.31 -11.96
C ILE A 98 12.25 -13.09 -12.89
N ASP A 99 13.41 -12.83 -13.46
CA ASP A 99 13.61 -11.75 -14.42
C ASP A 99 13.25 -12.22 -15.83
N ILE A 100 12.00 -11.93 -16.24
CA ILE A 100 11.41 -12.28 -17.53
C ILE A 100 11.15 -11.05 -18.43
N LYS A 101 10.99 -9.86 -17.84
CA LYS A 101 10.62 -8.60 -18.53
C LYS A 101 9.40 -8.77 -19.44
N HIS A 102 8.39 -9.47 -18.93
CA HIS A 102 7.20 -9.82 -19.71
C HIS A 102 6.48 -8.56 -20.20
N GLY A 103 6.03 -8.57 -21.46
CA GLY A 103 5.49 -7.39 -22.15
C GLY A 103 4.38 -7.72 -23.15
N ASP A 104 3.70 -8.86 -23.01
CA ASP A 104 2.59 -9.27 -23.87
C ASP A 104 1.27 -9.36 -23.10
N LEU A 105 0.28 -8.56 -23.48
CA LEU A 105 -1.03 -8.50 -22.80
C LEU A 105 -1.80 -9.82 -22.89
N ASN A 106 -1.77 -10.48 -24.04
CA ASN A 106 -2.63 -11.63 -24.32
C ASN A 106 -2.25 -12.85 -23.47
N SER A 107 -0.96 -13.05 -23.24
CA SER A 107 -0.45 -14.18 -22.46
C SER A 107 -0.25 -13.89 -20.98
N SER A 108 -0.40 -12.64 -20.50
CA SER A 108 -0.09 -12.24 -19.12
C SER A 108 -0.74 -13.12 -18.05
N SER A 109 -2.01 -13.48 -18.18
CA SER A 109 -2.68 -14.33 -17.17
C SER A 109 -2.09 -15.75 -17.11
N ALA A 110 -1.76 -16.32 -18.27
CA ALA A 110 -1.16 -17.65 -18.36
C ALA A 110 0.30 -17.63 -17.88
N VAL A 111 1.06 -16.59 -18.25
CA VAL A 111 2.44 -16.39 -17.81
C VAL A 111 2.50 -16.14 -16.30
N ALA A 112 1.62 -15.33 -15.73
CA ALA A 112 1.54 -15.12 -14.29
C ALA A 112 1.26 -16.44 -13.54
N ALA A 113 0.33 -17.26 -14.04
CA ALA A 113 0.06 -18.57 -13.47
C ALA A 113 1.28 -19.48 -13.54
N TYR A 114 1.95 -19.55 -14.67
CA TYR A 114 3.17 -20.34 -14.86
C TYR A 114 4.30 -19.90 -13.91
N LEU A 115 4.60 -18.60 -13.85
CA LEU A 115 5.68 -18.08 -13.03
C LEU A 115 5.42 -18.27 -11.52
N PHE A 116 4.22 -17.97 -11.05
CA PHE A 116 3.92 -18.03 -9.61
C PHE A 116 3.51 -19.42 -9.11
N LYS A 117 2.83 -20.24 -9.94
CA LYS A 117 2.34 -21.56 -9.52
C LYS A 117 3.27 -22.69 -9.92
N THR A 118 3.93 -22.61 -11.08
CA THR A 118 4.82 -23.67 -11.57
C THR A 118 6.27 -23.40 -11.17
N LEU A 119 6.79 -22.21 -11.49
CA LEU A 119 8.18 -21.86 -11.16
C LEU A 119 8.34 -21.32 -9.73
N HIS A 120 7.24 -21.17 -8.99
CA HIS A 120 7.22 -20.68 -7.62
C HIS A 120 8.02 -19.37 -7.40
N ALA A 121 7.97 -18.47 -8.39
CA ALA A 121 8.51 -17.13 -8.23
C ALA A 121 7.77 -16.39 -7.10
N ASP A 122 8.49 -15.56 -6.37
CA ASP A 122 7.92 -14.65 -5.37
C ASP A 122 7.67 -13.27 -5.96
N ALA A 123 8.50 -12.86 -6.93
CA ALA A 123 8.25 -11.70 -7.76
C ALA A 123 8.73 -11.89 -9.20
N VAL A 124 8.26 -11.02 -10.10
CA VAL A 124 8.60 -11.08 -11.54
C VAL A 124 8.85 -9.68 -12.12
N THR A 125 9.71 -9.59 -13.13
CA THR A 125 9.95 -8.33 -13.85
C THR A 125 9.03 -8.17 -15.06
N LEU A 126 8.51 -6.96 -15.28
CA LEU A 126 7.63 -6.61 -16.39
C LEU A 126 8.16 -5.41 -17.18
N ASN A 127 7.84 -5.37 -18.47
CA ASN A 127 8.06 -4.22 -19.33
C ASN A 127 6.85 -3.26 -19.23
N PRO A 128 7.06 -1.97 -18.90
CA PRO A 128 5.97 -1.02 -18.63
C PRO A 128 5.21 -0.53 -19.87
N LEU A 129 5.68 -0.81 -21.08
CA LEU A 129 5.24 -0.09 -22.29
C LEU A 129 3.72 -0.17 -22.52
N ALA A 130 3.09 -1.29 -22.16
CA ALA A 130 1.64 -1.50 -22.30
C ALA A 130 0.81 -0.91 -21.14
N GLY A 131 1.42 -0.18 -20.20
CA GLY A 131 0.74 0.47 -19.08
C GLY A 131 0.25 -0.52 -18.02
N GLN A 132 -0.71 -0.08 -17.19
CA GLN A 132 -1.21 -0.86 -16.05
C GLN A 132 -1.73 -2.26 -16.42
N ASP A 133 -2.30 -2.41 -17.61
CA ASP A 133 -2.88 -3.67 -18.07
C ASP A 133 -1.86 -4.81 -18.16
N ILE A 134 -0.55 -4.51 -18.32
CA ILE A 134 0.49 -5.54 -18.26
C ILE A 134 0.68 -6.09 -16.85
N ALA A 135 0.53 -5.24 -15.83
CA ALA A 135 0.80 -5.57 -14.43
C ALA A 135 -0.43 -6.18 -13.74
N ALA A 136 -1.63 -5.79 -14.13
CA ALA A 136 -2.87 -6.20 -13.48
C ALA A 136 -2.98 -7.74 -13.28
N PRO A 137 -2.72 -8.60 -14.28
CA PRO A 137 -2.81 -10.06 -14.08
C PRO A 137 -1.83 -10.62 -13.05
N PHE A 138 -0.67 -9.98 -12.88
CA PHE A 138 0.34 -10.39 -11.91
C PHE A 138 0.00 -9.89 -10.50
N LEU A 139 -0.53 -8.67 -10.39
CA LEU A 139 -0.93 -8.05 -9.13
C LEU A 139 -2.15 -8.71 -8.46
N LEU A 140 -2.93 -9.50 -9.21
CA LEU A 140 -4.02 -10.32 -8.66
C LEU A 140 -3.54 -11.48 -7.77
N TYR A 141 -2.24 -11.80 -7.78
CA TYR A 141 -1.67 -12.86 -6.95
C TYR A 141 -1.29 -12.33 -5.57
N PRO A 142 -2.05 -12.65 -4.51
CA PRO A 142 -1.79 -12.10 -3.19
C PRO A 142 -0.43 -12.54 -2.66
N GLY A 143 0.31 -11.61 -2.07
CA GLY A 143 1.63 -11.87 -1.52
C GLY A 143 2.73 -12.09 -2.56
N LYS A 144 2.49 -11.81 -3.85
CA LYS A 144 3.53 -11.80 -4.89
C LYS A 144 3.94 -10.36 -5.23
N GLY A 145 5.17 -10.20 -5.72
CA GLY A 145 5.74 -8.91 -6.12
C GLY A 145 5.82 -8.73 -7.64
N VAL A 146 5.78 -7.48 -8.08
CA VAL A 146 6.00 -7.08 -9.46
C VAL A 146 7.09 -6.02 -9.52
N LEU A 147 8.07 -6.21 -10.40
CA LEU A 147 9.16 -5.26 -10.63
C LEU A 147 8.96 -4.61 -12.00
N ILE A 148 8.74 -3.29 -12.03
CA ILE A 148 8.56 -2.56 -13.28
C ILE A 148 9.91 -2.07 -13.79
N ASN A 149 10.28 -2.44 -15.02
CA ASN A 149 11.50 -1.93 -15.64
C ASN A 149 11.33 -0.46 -16.03
N CYS A 150 11.93 0.45 -15.28
CA CYS A 150 11.76 1.89 -15.49
C CYS A 150 12.87 2.49 -16.35
N HIS A 151 14.12 2.07 -16.11
CA HIS A 151 15.29 2.62 -16.79
C HIS A 151 16.30 1.53 -17.16
N SER A 152 17.07 1.76 -18.22
CA SER A 152 18.14 0.89 -18.69
C SER A 152 19.36 1.73 -19.11
N SER A 153 20.55 1.25 -18.76
CA SER A 153 21.82 1.96 -18.97
C SER A 153 22.37 1.81 -20.40
N ASN A 154 21.70 1.08 -21.28
CA ASN A 154 22.18 0.85 -22.62
C ASN A 154 22.07 2.13 -23.48
N PRO A 155 23.14 2.54 -24.19
CA PRO A 155 23.15 3.80 -24.95
C PRO A 155 22.01 3.92 -25.98
N ALA A 156 21.64 2.81 -26.61
CA ALA A 156 20.56 2.80 -27.61
C ALA A 156 19.17 3.14 -27.04
N ALA A 157 18.96 2.98 -25.73
CA ALA A 157 17.68 3.30 -25.11
C ALA A 157 17.58 4.79 -24.72
N VAL A 158 18.66 5.57 -24.77
CA VAL A 158 18.64 7.01 -24.43
C VAL A 158 17.60 7.76 -25.27
N ALA A 159 17.55 7.50 -26.57
CA ALA A 159 16.61 8.16 -27.48
C ALA A 159 15.13 7.95 -27.11
N LEU A 160 14.79 6.83 -26.48
CA LEU A 160 13.42 6.53 -26.02
C LEU A 160 13.20 7.04 -24.59
N GLN A 161 14.15 6.78 -23.70
CA GLN A 161 14.02 7.05 -22.27
C GLN A 161 14.07 8.54 -21.95
N HIS A 162 14.82 9.33 -22.71
CA HIS A 162 14.95 10.78 -22.53
C HIS A 162 14.02 11.57 -23.46
N HIS A 163 13.08 10.90 -24.13
CA HIS A 163 12.06 11.58 -24.92
C HIS A 163 10.97 12.18 -24.01
N PRO A 164 10.47 13.41 -24.29
CA PRO A 164 10.88 14.31 -25.37
C PRO A 164 12.15 15.13 -25.09
N ASN A 165 12.56 15.28 -23.83
CA ASN A 165 13.76 16.01 -23.41
C ASN A 165 14.23 15.55 -22.01
N GLU A 166 15.38 16.06 -21.57
CA GLU A 166 15.99 15.75 -20.27
C GLU A 166 15.19 16.24 -19.05
N ASP A 167 14.33 17.24 -19.21
CA ASP A 167 13.53 17.79 -18.10
C ASP A 167 12.26 16.96 -17.82
N ASP A 168 11.72 16.29 -18.84
CA ASP A 168 10.54 15.43 -18.74
C ASP A 168 10.73 14.05 -19.42
N PRO A 169 11.74 13.28 -19.01
CA PRO A 169 12.11 12.04 -19.69
C PRO A 169 11.06 10.94 -19.48
N PHE A 170 10.83 10.12 -20.51
CA PHE A 170 9.90 9.01 -20.50
C PHE A 170 10.09 8.04 -19.33
N TYR A 171 11.33 7.77 -18.91
CA TYR A 171 11.57 6.86 -17.79
C TYR A 171 10.97 7.39 -16.46
N LEU A 172 10.98 8.71 -16.23
CA LEU A 172 10.32 9.30 -15.05
C LEU A 172 8.79 9.25 -15.17
N LYS A 173 8.24 9.32 -16.38
CA LYS A 173 6.81 9.10 -16.60
C LYS A 173 6.42 7.68 -16.21
N VAL A 174 7.22 6.69 -16.59
CA VAL A 174 7.02 5.29 -16.17
C VAL A 174 7.07 5.18 -14.63
N VAL A 175 8.05 5.80 -13.98
CA VAL A 175 8.14 5.80 -12.50
C VAL A 175 6.91 6.40 -11.84
N ARG A 176 6.43 7.56 -12.32
CA ARG A 176 5.25 8.25 -11.77
C ARG A 176 3.96 7.46 -12.00
N GLU A 177 3.78 6.89 -13.19
CA GLU A 177 2.57 6.13 -13.51
C GLU A 177 2.53 4.78 -12.80
N SER A 178 3.66 4.05 -12.73
CA SER A 178 3.71 2.72 -12.12
C SER A 178 3.39 2.70 -10.63
N GLN A 179 3.58 3.81 -9.91
CA GLN A 179 3.16 3.96 -8.51
C GLN A 179 1.65 3.78 -8.31
N ARG A 180 0.83 4.02 -9.34
CA ARG A 180 -0.63 3.86 -9.28
C ARG A 180 -1.08 2.44 -9.62
N TRP A 181 -0.19 1.58 -10.14
CA TRP A 181 -0.57 0.26 -10.62
C TRP A 181 -0.73 -0.74 -9.48
N GLY A 182 0.09 -0.64 -8.43
CA GLY A 182 0.05 -1.51 -7.26
C GLY A 182 0.55 -0.80 -5.99
N THR A 183 0.21 -1.33 -4.83
CA THR A 183 0.61 -0.76 -3.53
C THR A 183 2.13 -0.86 -3.32
N PRO A 184 2.72 -0.10 -2.38
CA PRO A 184 4.13 -0.27 -1.97
C PRO A 184 4.50 -1.71 -1.60
N ASP A 185 3.54 -2.51 -1.12
CA ASP A 185 3.70 -3.93 -0.76
C ASP A 185 3.44 -4.90 -1.91
N GLN A 186 3.34 -4.41 -3.15
CA GLN A 186 3.16 -5.25 -4.34
C GLN A 186 4.09 -4.89 -5.49
N LEU A 187 4.61 -3.65 -5.55
CA LEU A 187 5.34 -3.16 -6.72
C LEU A 187 6.65 -2.44 -6.37
N LEU A 188 7.73 -2.88 -7.01
CA LEU A 188 9.07 -2.29 -6.97
C LEU A 188 9.46 -1.74 -8.34
N LEU A 189 10.50 -0.90 -8.37
CA LEU A 189 11.04 -0.30 -9.58
C LEU A 189 12.40 -0.90 -9.90
N GLU A 190 12.61 -1.37 -11.13
CA GLU A 190 13.92 -1.79 -11.62
C GLU A 190 14.56 -0.65 -12.42
N VAL A 191 15.75 -0.20 -12.01
CA VAL A 191 16.48 0.93 -12.60
C VAL A 191 17.89 0.49 -12.97
N GLY A 192 18.13 0.29 -14.26
CA GLY A 192 19.48 0.08 -14.78
C GLY A 192 20.18 1.41 -14.97
N THR A 193 20.92 1.89 -13.98
CA THR A 193 21.76 3.10 -14.11
C THR A 193 23.04 2.96 -13.30
N SER A 194 24.10 3.60 -13.78
CA SER A 194 25.32 3.89 -13.02
C SER A 194 25.42 5.37 -12.66
N ASP A 195 24.45 6.20 -13.06
CA ASP A 195 24.41 7.64 -12.82
C ASP A 195 23.60 7.95 -11.55
N PRO A 196 24.25 8.50 -10.50
CA PRO A 196 23.56 8.94 -9.29
C PRO A 196 22.48 10.01 -9.53
N ALA A 197 22.60 10.84 -10.57
CA ALA A 197 21.61 11.88 -10.88
C ALA A 197 20.27 11.26 -11.32
N ILE A 198 20.33 10.27 -12.23
CA ILE A 198 19.14 9.50 -12.66
C ILE A 198 18.51 8.82 -11.44
N LEU A 199 19.33 8.18 -10.60
CA LEU A 199 18.83 7.48 -9.41
C LEU A 199 18.17 8.45 -8.40
N ALA A 200 18.75 9.64 -8.21
CA ALA A 200 18.18 10.69 -7.36
C ALA A 200 16.81 11.17 -7.87
N GLN A 201 16.67 11.37 -9.18
CA GLN A 201 15.39 11.75 -9.79
C GLN A 201 14.33 10.65 -9.60
N VAL A 202 14.70 9.37 -9.77
CA VAL A 202 13.79 8.25 -9.50
C VAL A 202 13.39 8.20 -8.02
N ARG A 203 14.36 8.31 -7.10
CA ARG A 203 14.09 8.32 -5.66
C ARG A 203 13.19 9.48 -5.24
N GLN A 204 13.38 10.66 -5.81
CA GLN A 204 12.51 11.82 -5.57
C GLN A 204 11.09 11.57 -6.09
N ALA A 205 10.95 10.95 -7.26
CA ALA A 205 9.64 10.65 -7.85
C ALA A 205 8.89 9.53 -7.14
N ALA A 206 9.58 8.60 -6.48
CA ALA A 206 9.01 7.44 -5.79
C ALA A 206 9.72 7.18 -4.43
N PRO A 207 9.52 8.06 -3.44
CA PRO A 207 10.28 8.05 -2.18
C PRO A 207 10.08 6.79 -1.35
N GLU A 208 8.88 6.20 -1.38
CA GLU A 208 8.47 5.04 -0.59
C GLU A 208 8.76 3.69 -1.26
N ARG A 209 9.09 3.69 -2.57
CA ARG A 209 9.26 2.44 -3.33
C ARG A 209 10.62 1.80 -3.12
N PHE A 210 10.63 0.46 -3.11
CA PHE A 210 11.88 -0.25 -3.33
C PHE A 210 12.36 -0.04 -4.77
N VAL A 211 13.63 0.32 -4.90
CA VAL A 211 14.32 0.48 -6.19
C VAL A 211 15.41 -0.58 -6.27
N MET A 212 15.38 -1.41 -7.31
CA MET A 212 16.41 -2.41 -7.58
C MET A 212 17.31 -1.96 -8.72
N LEU A 213 18.60 -1.85 -8.45
CA LEU A 213 19.58 -1.59 -9.50
C LEU A 213 19.85 -2.85 -10.33
N ARG A 214 20.13 -2.68 -11.62
CA ARG A 214 20.54 -3.81 -12.50
C ARG A 214 22.03 -4.09 -12.47
N SER A 215 22.84 -3.11 -12.09
CA SER A 215 24.28 -3.28 -12.04
C SER A 215 24.97 -2.23 -11.19
N LEU A 216 26.11 -2.60 -10.62
CA LEU A 216 27.06 -1.70 -9.97
C LEU A 216 28.26 -1.42 -10.90
N TRP A 217 28.02 -0.93 -12.13
CA TRP A 217 29.13 -0.52 -13.01
C TRP A 217 29.52 0.94 -12.71
N GLY A 218 30.82 1.23 -12.69
CA GLY A 218 31.34 2.59 -12.50
C GLY A 218 32.74 2.62 -11.90
N GLU A 219 33.31 3.82 -11.82
CA GLU A 219 34.61 4.07 -11.18
C GLU A 219 34.59 3.79 -9.68
N GLU A 220 35.79 3.60 -9.10
CA GLU A 220 35.96 3.57 -7.64
C GLU A 220 35.29 4.80 -6.99
N GLY A 221 34.37 4.55 -6.04
CA GLY A 221 33.60 5.61 -5.37
C GLY A 221 32.19 5.86 -5.93
N ASN A 222 31.80 5.25 -7.06
CA ASN A 222 30.44 5.38 -7.57
C ASN A 222 29.39 4.77 -6.63
N LEU A 223 29.71 3.67 -5.95
CA LEU A 223 28.81 3.01 -4.99
C LEU A 223 28.33 3.96 -3.88
N GLN A 224 29.21 4.78 -3.32
CA GLN A 224 28.84 5.72 -2.25
C GLN A 224 27.86 6.78 -2.75
N ARG A 225 28.07 7.29 -3.97
CA ARG A 225 27.16 8.25 -4.60
C ARG A 225 25.81 7.63 -4.93
N LEU A 226 25.79 6.40 -5.47
CA LEU A 226 24.56 5.65 -5.71
C LEU A 226 23.79 5.37 -4.41
N MET A 227 24.49 5.07 -3.31
CA MET A 227 23.86 4.88 -2.00
C MET A 227 23.22 6.19 -1.50
N ALA A 228 23.96 7.29 -1.54
CA ALA A 228 23.46 8.60 -1.11
C ALA A 228 22.23 9.05 -1.93
N SER A 229 22.21 8.78 -3.23
CA SER A 229 21.09 9.13 -4.12
C SER A 229 19.92 8.15 -4.08
N GLY A 230 20.18 6.88 -3.79
CA GLY A 230 19.22 5.79 -3.97
C GLY A 230 18.54 5.30 -2.69
N LEU A 231 19.11 5.50 -1.51
CA LEU A 231 18.47 5.13 -0.25
C LEU A 231 17.21 5.96 0.03
N ASN A 232 16.19 5.33 0.60
CA ASN A 232 15.02 6.02 1.15
C ASN A 232 15.35 6.59 2.55
N LEU A 233 14.34 7.18 3.21
CA LEU A 233 14.50 7.71 4.57
C LEU A 233 14.84 6.63 5.61
N ALA A 234 14.32 5.41 5.44
CA ALA A 234 14.61 4.27 6.32
C ALA A 234 15.96 3.61 6.03
N GLY A 235 16.67 4.02 4.98
CA GLY A 235 17.98 3.48 4.59
C GLY A 235 17.92 2.07 3.98
N ASP A 236 16.75 1.56 3.60
CA ASP A 236 16.56 0.18 3.16
C ASP A 236 15.88 0.03 1.79
N GLY A 237 15.37 1.12 1.21
CA GLY A 237 14.59 1.09 -0.03
C GLY A 237 15.39 0.87 -1.32
N LEU A 238 16.68 0.52 -1.26
CA LEU A 238 17.52 0.28 -2.44
C LEU A 238 18.10 -1.14 -2.41
N LEU A 239 17.82 -1.91 -3.45
CA LEU A 239 18.38 -3.25 -3.66
C LEU A 239 19.54 -3.19 -4.66
N LEU A 240 20.66 -3.83 -4.30
CA LEU A 240 21.93 -3.74 -5.00
C LEU A 240 22.34 -5.11 -5.56
N PRO A 241 22.55 -5.25 -6.87
CA PRO A 241 22.95 -6.52 -7.45
C PRO A 241 24.42 -6.81 -7.14
N LEU A 242 24.75 -8.09 -6.90
CA LEU A 242 26.15 -8.50 -6.88
C LEU A 242 26.79 -8.33 -8.27
N PRO A 243 28.04 -7.86 -8.33
CA PRO A 243 28.80 -7.82 -9.57
C PRO A 243 28.95 -9.23 -10.16
N GLN A 244 28.67 -9.41 -11.45
CA GLN A 244 28.71 -10.73 -12.10
C GLN A 244 30.12 -11.35 -12.11
N ASN A 245 31.17 -10.53 -12.20
CA ASN A 245 32.57 -10.98 -12.13
C ASN A 245 32.91 -11.59 -10.77
N LEU A 246 32.31 -11.10 -9.67
CA LEU A 246 32.50 -11.68 -8.34
C LEU A 246 32.03 -13.14 -8.33
N LEU A 247 30.96 -13.48 -9.07
CA LEU A 247 30.35 -14.82 -9.08
C LEU A 247 31.19 -15.88 -9.82
N THR A 248 32.30 -15.49 -10.45
CA THR A 248 33.26 -16.43 -11.05
C THR A 248 34.49 -16.68 -10.21
N GLU A 249 34.73 -15.88 -9.18
CA GLU A 249 35.92 -15.98 -8.34
C GLU A 249 35.88 -17.20 -7.41
N SER A 250 37.02 -17.53 -6.81
CA SER A 250 37.13 -18.63 -5.85
C SER A 250 36.64 -18.26 -4.44
N ASP A 251 36.68 -16.97 -4.11
CA ASP A 251 36.45 -16.35 -2.79
C ASP A 251 35.11 -15.57 -2.75
N ILE A 252 34.10 -16.06 -3.48
CA ILE A 252 32.75 -15.45 -3.59
C ILE A 252 32.21 -15.03 -2.21
N ASN A 253 32.32 -15.90 -1.21
CA ASN A 253 31.82 -15.65 0.14
C ASN A 253 32.51 -14.44 0.79
N GLU A 254 33.84 -14.41 0.79
CA GLU A 254 34.64 -13.35 1.41
C GLU A 254 34.41 -11.99 0.75
N GLN A 255 34.41 -11.95 -0.59
CA GLN A 255 34.14 -10.71 -1.33
C GLN A 255 32.70 -10.21 -1.13
N THR A 256 31.72 -11.13 -1.08
CA THR A 256 30.33 -10.78 -0.82
C THR A 256 30.16 -10.23 0.60
N ALA A 257 30.83 -10.84 1.59
CA ALA A 257 30.84 -10.37 2.97
C ALA A 257 31.44 -8.95 3.08
N ALA A 258 32.60 -8.71 2.46
CA ALA A 258 33.26 -7.41 2.45
C ALA A 258 32.39 -6.32 1.79
N LEU A 259 31.71 -6.64 0.69
CA LEU A 259 30.78 -5.72 0.03
C LEU A 259 29.57 -5.41 0.92
N LYS A 260 28.99 -6.42 1.57
CA LYS A 260 27.89 -6.27 2.54
C LYS A 260 28.27 -5.32 3.68
N GLU A 261 29.43 -5.51 4.29
CA GLU A 261 29.93 -4.65 5.37
C GLU A 261 30.14 -3.21 4.91
N ARG A 262 30.69 -3.02 3.70
CA ARG A 262 30.86 -1.69 3.10
C ARG A 262 29.52 -0.99 2.90
N ILE A 263 28.51 -1.67 2.38
CA ILE A 263 27.15 -1.14 2.19
C ILE A 263 26.51 -0.78 3.54
N ASN A 264 26.65 -1.65 4.55
CA ASN A 264 26.07 -1.40 5.87
C ASN A 264 26.67 -0.17 6.56
N ARG A 265 27.98 0.07 6.41
CA ARG A 265 28.62 1.30 6.91
C ARG A 265 28.02 2.54 6.25
N MET A 266 27.91 2.54 4.92
CA MET A 266 27.30 3.65 4.17
C MET A 266 25.83 3.89 4.58
N ARG A 267 25.09 2.81 4.86
CA ARG A 267 23.70 2.90 5.35
C ARG A 267 23.63 3.54 6.73
N GLN A 268 24.53 3.19 7.64
CA GLN A 268 24.59 3.81 8.98
C GLN A 268 24.93 5.30 8.89
N ASP A 269 25.92 5.67 8.06
CA ASP A 269 26.29 7.07 7.85
C ASP A 269 25.13 7.90 7.31
N HIS A 270 24.35 7.35 6.36
CA HIS A 270 23.16 7.98 5.80
C HIS A 270 22.08 8.24 6.86
N LEU A 271 21.81 7.27 7.74
CA LEU A 271 20.84 7.42 8.82
C LEU A 271 21.25 8.49 9.84
N LEU A 272 22.54 8.54 10.19
CA LEU A 272 23.09 9.54 11.12
C LEU A 272 22.99 10.97 10.56
N GLN A 273 23.34 11.17 9.28
CA GLN A 273 23.24 12.48 8.62
C GLN A 273 21.79 12.99 8.53
N LYS A 274 20.82 12.08 8.39
CA LYS A 274 19.40 12.45 8.35
C LYS A 274 18.85 12.79 9.72
N GLN A 275 19.26 12.08 10.78
CA GLN A 275 18.89 12.43 12.15
C GLN A 275 19.36 13.84 12.54
N SER A 276 20.61 14.21 12.19
CA SER A 276 21.11 15.56 12.47
C SER A 276 20.33 16.66 11.71
N ASN A 277 19.89 16.38 10.48
CA ASN A 277 19.09 17.35 9.71
C ASN A 277 17.66 17.49 10.25
N LEU A 278 17.05 16.39 10.72
CA LEU A 278 15.74 16.40 11.37
C LEU A 278 15.78 17.13 12.72
N GLU A 279 16.85 17.00 13.49
CA GLU A 279 17.04 17.77 14.73
C GLU A 279 17.14 19.28 14.46
N PHE A 280 17.79 19.69 13.37
CA PHE A 280 17.84 21.10 12.94
C PHE A 280 16.49 21.65 12.42
N GLU A 281 15.65 20.82 11.78
CA GLU A 281 14.28 21.21 11.37
C GLU A 281 13.28 21.19 12.55
N SER A 282 13.54 20.39 13.59
CA SER A 282 12.66 20.22 14.75
C SER A 282 12.54 21.45 15.66
N GLU A 283 13.43 22.44 15.53
CA GLU A 283 13.26 23.75 16.19
C GLU A 283 12.05 24.54 15.64
N GLN A 284 11.38 24.05 14.59
CA GLN A 284 10.08 24.54 14.11
C GLN A 284 8.96 23.51 14.26
N CYS A 285 8.94 22.74 15.35
CA CYS A 285 7.68 22.13 15.78
C CYS A 285 6.79 23.24 16.39
N ARG A 286 6.08 23.98 15.53
CA ARG A 286 4.92 24.77 15.97
C ARG A 286 3.84 23.79 16.40
N ILE A 287 3.83 23.44 17.68
CA ILE A 287 2.60 23.03 18.36
C ILE A 287 1.60 24.12 18.02
N TRP A 288 0.58 23.76 17.23
CA TRP A 288 -0.43 24.68 16.72
C TRP A 288 -1.07 25.39 17.91
N PRO A 289 -0.79 26.69 18.16
CA PRO A 289 -1.48 27.40 19.21
C PRO A 289 -2.86 27.73 18.64
N HIS A 290 -3.89 27.25 19.32
CA HIS A 290 -5.24 27.74 19.14
C HIS A 290 -5.20 29.28 19.30
N PRO A 291 -5.69 30.11 18.36
CA PRO A 291 -5.97 31.49 18.68
C PRO A 291 -7.07 31.49 19.73
N ASP A 292 -6.84 32.15 20.87
CA ASP A 292 -7.77 32.31 21.98
C ASP A 292 -9.20 32.58 21.47
N GLN A 293 -10.06 31.56 21.53
CA GLN A 293 -11.50 31.80 21.48
C GLN A 293 -11.94 32.16 22.89
N PRO A 294 -12.58 33.31 23.11
CA PRO A 294 -13.10 33.65 24.43
C PRO A 294 -14.20 32.65 24.79
N ALA A 295 -14.14 32.16 26.03
CA ALA A 295 -15.14 31.28 26.63
C ALA A 295 -16.55 31.84 26.39
N LEU A 296 -17.36 31.12 25.61
CA LEU A 296 -18.78 31.40 25.47
C LEU A 296 -19.47 31.11 26.80
N GLY A 297 -19.86 32.20 27.47
CA GLY A 297 -20.72 32.16 28.64
C GLY A 297 -22.09 31.58 28.27
N LEU A 298 -22.53 30.61 29.06
CA LEU A 298 -23.91 30.17 29.08
C LEU A 298 -24.79 31.29 29.59
N GLU A 299 -25.54 31.94 28.70
CA GLU A 299 -26.74 32.68 29.08
C GLU A 299 -27.98 31.92 28.61
N THR A 300 -28.73 31.43 29.60
CA THR A 300 -30.07 30.88 29.44
C THR A 300 -31.03 32.00 29.07
N SER A 301 -31.67 31.91 27.90
CA SER A 301 -32.88 32.67 27.61
C SER A 301 -34.03 31.71 27.29
N ASN A 302 -35.01 31.70 28.18
CA ASN A 302 -36.32 31.12 27.95
C ASN A 302 -37.06 31.99 26.94
N ALA A 303 -37.41 31.43 25.79
CA ALA A 303 -38.50 31.93 24.96
C ALA A 303 -39.16 30.78 24.20
N SER A 304 -40.35 30.42 24.66
CA SER A 304 -41.29 29.55 23.96
C SER A 304 -41.80 30.23 22.69
N SER A 305 -41.54 29.62 21.53
CA SER A 305 -42.38 29.79 20.34
C SER A 305 -42.35 28.50 19.52
N GLU A 306 -43.52 27.96 19.25
CA GLU A 306 -43.76 26.90 18.27
C GLU A 306 -43.23 27.33 16.89
N ALA A 307 -42.22 26.64 16.36
CA ALA A 307 -41.72 26.80 15.00
C ALA A 307 -41.10 25.47 14.51
N GLU A 308 -41.21 25.24 13.20
CA GLU A 308 -40.72 24.09 12.42
C GLU A 308 -39.32 23.61 12.81
N PRO A 309 -38.93 22.34 12.60
CA PRO A 309 -37.64 21.82 13.07
C PRO A 309 -36.48 22.53 12.37
N LEU A 310 -35.99 23.62 12.97
CA LEU A 310 -34.80 24.32 12.52
C LEU A 310 -33.58 23.43 12.79
N ILE A 311 -32.88 23.06 11.73
CA ILE A 311 -31.58 22.37 11.79
C ILE A 311 -30.64 23.21 12.67
N ASP A 312 -29.93 22.54 13.59
CA ASP A 312 -28.95 23.16 14.48
C ASP A 312 -27.96 24.05 13.68
N PRO A 313 -27.80 25.35 14.03
CA PRO A 313 -26.88 26.25 13.35
C PRO A 313 -25.44 25.72 13.24
N GLU A 314 -24.95 24.98 14.25
CA GLU A 314 -23.59 24.43 14.22
C GLU A 314 -23.47 23.28 13.21
N LEU A 315 -24.50 22.44 13.14
CA LEU A 315 -24.59 21.34 12.16
C LEU A 315 -24.72 21.89 10.74
N ARG A 316 -25.45 22.99 10.56
CA ARG A 316 -25.58 23.68 9.28
C ARG A 316 -24.22 24.15 8.75
N GLU A 317 -23.44 24.84 9.58
CA GLU A 317 -22.09 25.27 9.21
C GLU A 317 -21.18 24.07 8.90
N LEU A 318 -21.26 23.00 9.70
CA LEU A 318 -20.48 21.78 9.46
C LEU A 318 -20.76 21.15 8.09
N VAL A 319 -22.02 21.09 7.68
CA VAL A 319 -22.40 20.56 6.35
C VAL A 319 -21.82 21.42 5.22
N ILE A 320 -21.79 22.74 5.38
CA ILE A 320 -21.20 23.67 4.41
C ILE A 320 -19.69 23.45 4.33
N ASP A 321 -19.01 23.36 5.46
CA ASP A 321 -17.56 23.13 5.51
C ASP A 321 -17.18 21.79 4.88
N LEU A 322 -17.95 20.73 5.15
CA LEU A 322 -17.78 19.42 4.53
C LEU A 322 -17.93 19.47 3.01
N PHE A 323 -18.87 20.27 2.50
CA PHE A 323 -19.02 20.49 1.06
C PHE A 323 -17.82 21.24 0.48
N ASP A 324 -17.35 22.30 1.14
CA ASP A 324 -16.26 23.15 0.67
C ASP A 324 -14.91 22.39 0.62
N ILE A 325 -14.70 21.40 1.49
CA ILE A 325 -13.55 20.47 1.41
C ILE A 325 -13.74 19.31 0.43
N ARG A 326 -14.83 19.31 -0.35
CA ARG A 326 -15.16 18.32 -1.38
C ARG A 326 -15.49 16.92 -0.86
N CYS A 327 -16.06 16.80 0.34
CA CYS A 327 -16.61 15.52 0.82
C CYS A 327 -17.87 15.09 0.06
N LEU A 328 -18.55 16.01 -0.64
CA LEU A 328 -19.65 15.71 -1.54
C LEU A 328 -19.30 16.24 -2.94
N LEU A 329 -19.21 15.34 -3.91
CA LEU A 329 -18.91 15.65 -5.30
C LEU A 329 -20.14 15.41 -6.18
N PHE A 330 -20.37 16.27 -7.17
CA PHE A 330 -21.38 16.07 -8.20
C PHE A 330 -20.73 15.69 -9.54
N GLY A 331 -21.31 14.73 -10.25
CA GLY A 331 -20.77 14.15 -11.47
C GLY A 331 -21.28 12.73 -11.69
N GLU A 332 -20.94 12.09 -12.82
CA GLU A 332 -21.32 10.71 -13.07
C GLU A 332 -20.33 9.74 -12.41
N PHE A 333 -20.76 9.07 -11.34
CA PHE A 333 -19.95 8.11 -10.59
C PHE A 333 -20.50 6.69 -10.75
N LYS A 334 -19.68 5.78 -11.28
CA LYS A 334 -20.05 4.37 -11.45
C LYS A 334 -19.72 3.57 -10.19
N GLN A 335 -20.73 2.99 -9.55
CA GLN A 335 -20.55 2.13 -8.39
C GLN A 335 -20.08 0.71 -8.76
N ALA A 336 -19.60 -0.05 -7.78
CA ALA A 336 -19.25 -1.47 -7.93
C ALA A 336 -20.41 -2.36 -8.39
N SER A 337 -21.67 -1.92 -8.17
CA SER A 337 -22.90 -2.55 -8.67
C SER A 337 -23.17 -2.29 -10.15
N GLY A 338 -22.45 -1.35 -10.79
CA GLY A 338 -22.69 -0.89 -12.16
C GLY A 338 -23.66 0.29 -12.27
N ALA A 339 -24.37 0.66 -11.20
CA ALA A 339 -25.24 1.84 -11.16
C ALA A 339 -24.42 3.14 -11.28
N VAL A 340 -25.00 4.15 -11.96
CA VAL A 340 -24.41 5.48 -12.09
C VAL A 340 -25.15 6.44 -11.18
N PHE A 341 -24.46 6.99 -10.19
CA PHE A 341 -24.97 8.06 -9.33
C PHE A 341 -24.47 9.42 -9.83
N ASN A 342 -25.29 10.44 -9.68
CA ASN A 342 -24.95 11.82 -10.06
C ASN A 342 -24.15 12.57 -8.97
N TYR A 343 -23.79 11.86 -7.89
CA TYR A 343 -22.99 12.38 -6.80
C TYR A 343 -22.21 11.26 -6.10
N TYR A 344 -21.19 11.64 -5.33
CA TYR A 344 -20.37 10.75 -4.52
C TYR A 344 -20.01 11.42 -3.19
N VAL A 345 -20.14 10.68 -2.09
CA VAL A 345 -19.80 11.14 -0.74
C VAL A 345 -18.53 10.43 -0.27
N ASP A 346 -17.48 11.20 0.04
CA ASP A 346 -16.20 10.71 0.56
C ASP A 346 -15.85 11.38 1.89
N LEU A 347 -16.24 10.72 2.99
CA LEU A 347 -15.94 11.18 4.34
C LEU A 347 -14.51 10.82 4.79
N ARG A 348 -13.74 10.08 3.99
CA ARG A 348 -12.39 9.65 4.37
C ARG A 348 -11.38 10.78 4.38
N GLN A 349 -11.65 11.87 3.66
CA GLN A 349 -10.75 13.03 3.59
C GLN A 349 -10.78 13.88 4.86
N ILE A 350 -11.86 13.80 5.66
CA ILE A 350 -12.06 14.62 6.85
C ILE A 350 -10.90 14.44 7.85
N ILE A 351 -10.32 13.25 7.94
CA ILE A 351 -9.22 12.95 8.88
C ILE A 351 -7.96 13.80 8.63
N SER A 352 -7.83 14.39 7.44
CA SER A 352 -6.72 15.29 7.08
C SER A 352 -6.92 16.72 7.62
N ASP A 353 -8.10 17.05 8.13
CA ASP A 353 -8.42 18.31 8.80
C ASP A 353 -8.86 18.02 10.25
N PRO A 354 -7.94 18.02 11.23
CA PRO A 354 -8.25 17.67 12.61
C PRO A 354 -9.31 18.57 13.27
N ALA A 355 -9.42 19.84 12.87
CA ALA A 355 -10.38 20.77 13.46
C ALA A 355 -11.80 20.45 12.97
N LEU A 356 -11.95 20.22 11.66
CA LEU A 356 -13.21 19.77 11.08
C LEU A 356 -13.58 18.36 11.58
N PHE A 357 -12.60 17.48 11.69
CA PHE A 357 -12.79 16.14 12.20
C PHE A 357 -13.27 16.14 13.65
N HIS A 358 -12.75 17.03 14.51
CA HIS A 358 -13.23 17.19 15.88
C HIS A 358 -14.72 17.55 15.93
N ARG A 359 -15.18 18.47 15.08
CA ARG A 359 -16.60 18.84 14.99
C ARG A 359 -17.48 17.68 14.54
N VAL A 360 -17.00 16.85 13.60
CA VAL A 360 -17.68 15.61 13.21
C VAL A 360 -17.80 14.66 14.40
N LEU A 361 -16.71 14.46 15.17
CA LEU A 361 -16.72 13.64 16.37
C LEU A 361 -17.71 14.15 17.42
N ASP A 362 -17.82 15.48 17.61
CA ASP A 362 -18.78 16.08 18.52
C ASP A 362 -20.23 15.72 18.15
N CYS A 363 -20.58 15.76 16.86
CA CYS A 363 -21.92 15.37 16.40
C CYS A 363 -22.20 13.88 16.63
N TYR A 364 -21.23 13.00 16.35
CA TYR A 364 -21.36 11.58 16.72
C TYR A 364 -21.51 11.38 18.23
N ALA A 365 -20.73 12.11 19.03
CA ALA A 365 -20.76 12.02 20.48
C ALA A 365 -22.12 12.43 21.05
N GLN A 366 -22.78 13.44 20.48
CA GLN A 366 -24.14 13.84 20.86
C GLN A 366 -25.14 12.67 20.68
N VAL A 367 -25.02 11.91 19.59
CA VAL A 367 -25.87 10.74 19.31
C VAL A 367 -25.52 9.55 20.21
N LEU A 368 -24.24 9.36 20.55
CA LEU A 368 -23.77 8.24 21.37
C LEU A 368 -24.02 8.43 22.88
N ARG A 369 -23.93 9.65 23.41
CA ARG A 369 -24.10 9.96 24.84
C ARG A 369 -25.37 9.38 25.50
N PRO A 370 -26.57 9.41 24.87
CA PRO A 370 -27.77 8.83 25.48
C PRO A 370 -27.82 7.28 25.44
N LEU A 371 -26.93 6.64 24.68
CA LEU A 371 -26.93 5.17 24.52
C LEU A 371 -26.17 4.49 25.66
N GLN A 372 -26.62 3.29 26.03
CA GLN A 372 -25.94 2.45 27.02
C GLN A 372 -25.16 1.33 26.33
N PHE A 373 -23.83 1.45 26.38
CA PHE A 373 -22.91 0.46 25.85
C PHE A 373 -21.58 0.46 26.62
N ASP A 374 -20.89 -0.69 26.57
CA ASP A 374 -19.59 -0.90 27.21
C ASP A 374 -18.45 -0.46 26.27
N ARG A 375 -18.60 -0.67 24.96
CA ARG A 375 -17.55 -0.45 23.94
C ARG A 375 -18.02 0.23 22.67
N ILE A 376 -17.06 0.87 22.00
CA ILE A 376 -17.23 1.38 20.64
C ILE A 376 -16.55 0.40 19.67
N ALA A 377 -17.22 0.07 18.56
CA ALA A 377 -16.65 -0.71 17.48
C ALA A 377 -16.66 0.03 16.16
N GLY A 378 -15.50 0.37 15.61
CA GLY A 378 -15.40 0.98 14.27
C GLY A 378 -15.31 -0.07 13.17
N ILE A 379 -16.03 0.10 12.06
CA ILE A 379 -15.96 -0.80 10.90
C ILE A 379 -14.79 -0.40 9.97
N PRO A 380 -13.75 -1.25 9.80
CA PRO A 380 -12.59 -0.83 9.02
C PRO A 380 -12.86 -0.71 7.51
N TYR A 381 -12.20 0.22 6.80
CA TYR A 381 -11.22 1.20 7.29
C TYR A 381 -11.82 2.60 7.50
N GLY A 382 -12.98 2.89 6.90
CA GLY A 382 -13.54 4.25 6.80
C GLY A 382 -13.84 4.87 8.16
N SER A 383 -14.49 4.12 9.06
CA SER A 383 -14.92 4.62 10.36
C SER A 383 -13.97 4.31 11.51
N LEU A 384 -12.84 3.64 11.26
CA LEU A 384 -11.87 3.31 12.31
C LEU A 384 -11.21 4.57 12.93
N PRO A 385 -10.80 5.59 12.15
CA PRO A 385 -10.35 6.86 12.73
C PRO A 385 -11.44 7.53 13.56
N THR A 386 -12.69 7.55 13.07
CA THR A 386 -13.84 8.13 13.76
C THR A 386 -14.10 7.43 15.10
N ALA A 387 -14.12 6.09 15.10
CA ALA A 387 -14.28 5.29 16.30
C ALA A 387 -13.13 5.50 17.30
N THR A 388 -11.91 5.73 16.81
CA THR A 388 -10.75 6.07 17.65
C THR A 388 -10.92 7.43 18.32
N GLY A 389 -11.32 8.46 17.56
CA GLY A 389 -11.63 9.78 18.11
C GLY A 389 -12.74 9.73 19.16
N LEU A 390 -13.82 9.01 18.87
CA LEU A 390 -14.95 8.83 19.80
C LEU A 390 -14.56 8.06 21.05
N SER A 391 -13.70 7.05 20.93
CA SER A 391 -13.17 6.29 22.07
C SER A 391 -12.44 7.20 23.05
N LEU A 392 -11.59 8.10 22.52
CA LEU A 392 -10.87 9.09 23.33
C LEU A 392 -11.82 10.10 23.97
N GLN A 393 -12.77 10.63 23.18
CA GLN A 393 -13.68 11.69 23.63
C GLN A 393 -14.73 11.20 24.64
N LEU A 394 -15.27 9.99 24.46
CA LEU A 394 -16.29 9.40 25.33
C LEU A 394 -15.70 8.54 26.45
N HIS A 395 -14.37 8.38 26.49
CA HIS A 395 -13.67 7.48 27.41
C HIS A 395 -14.22 6.05 27.39
N LYS A 396 -14.49 5.53 26.19
CA LYS A 396 -15.02 4.17 25.99
C LYS A 396 -13.98 3.32 25.26
N PRO A 397 -13.67 2.10 25.73
CA PRO A 397 -12.71 1.23 25.04
C PRO A 397 -13.11 0.94 23.59
N LEU A 398 -12.15 1.09 22.68
CA LEU A 398 -12.31 0.74 21.26
C LEU A 398 -12.03 -0.75 21.03
N ILE A 399 -12.88 -1.36 20.22
CA ILE A 399 -12.62 -2.63 19.55
C ILE A 399 -12.88 -2.47 18.05
N TYR A 400 -12.47 -3.42 17.21
CA TYR A 400 -12.91 -3.43 15.82
C TYR A 400 -12.85 -4.83 15.19
N PRO A 401 -13.81 -5.21 14.34
CA PRO A 401 -13.77 -6.46 13.59
C PRO A 401 -12.73 -6.35 12.47
N ARG A 402 -11.86 -7.36 12.33
CA ARG A 402 -10.86 -7.39 11.27
C ARG A 402 -11.52 -7.58 9.90
N LYS A 403 -11.01 -6.86 8.89
CA LYS A 403 -11.42 -7.05 7.50
C LYS A 403 -10.92 -8.38 6.92
N GLU A 404 -9.67 -8.73 7.22
CA GLU A 404 -9.00 -9.93 6.71
C GLU A 404 -8.74 -10.96 7.83
N VAL A 405 -8.82 -12.25 7.49
CA VAL A 405 -8.50 -13.34 8.41
C VAL A 405 -7.01 -13.69 8.31
N LYS A 406 -6.25 -13.54 9.39
CA LYS A 406 -4.84 -13.96 9.42
C LYS A 406 -4.72 -15.48 9.22
N ALA A 407 -3.80 -15.92 8.35
CA ALA A 407 -3.53 -17.33 8.09
C ALA A 407 -2.86 -18.06 9.29
N HIS A 408 -2.15 -17.32 10.17
CA HIS A 408 -1.41 -17.86 11.31
C HIS A 408 -1.58 -16.97 12.57
N GLY A 409 -1.67 -17.58 13.76
CA GLY A 409 -1.93 -16.92 15.04
C GLY A 409 -3.27 -17.33 15.68
N THR A 410 -3.67 -16.67 16.78
CA THR A 410 -4.86 -17.00 17.61
C THR A 410 -6.24 -16.84 16.93
N ARG A 411 -6.32 -16.72 15.60
CA ARG A 411 -7.57 -16.59 14.80
C ARG A 411 -8.58 -15.56 15.33
N ARG A 412 -8.14 -14.58 16.14
CA ARG A 412 -9.01 -13.54 16.68
C ARG A 412 -9.60 -12.70 15.54
N MET A 413 -10.92 -12.64 15.49
CA MET A 413 -11.68 -11.89 14.47
C MET A 413 -11.90 -10.42 14.86
N VAL A 414 -11.70 -10.08 16.13
CA VAL A 414 -11.89 -8.75 16.69
C VAL A 414 -10.60 -8.33 17.40
N GLU A 415 -10.18 -7.08 17.20
CA GLU A 415 -9.06 -6.46 17.90
C GLU A 415 -9.54 -5.65 19.11
N GLY A 416 -8.69 -5.57 20.13
CA GLY A 416 -9.01 -5.00 21.44
C GLY A 416 -9.42 -6.08 22.46
N GLU A 417 -9.37 -5.75 23.74
CA GLU A 417 -9.59 -6.70 24.84
C GLU A 417 -11.00 -6.62 25.37
N PHE A 418 -11.81 -7.69 25.26
CA PHE A 418 -13.21 -7.70 25.69
C PHE A 418 -13.64 -8.96 26.43
N ASN A 419 -14.76 -8.82 27.15
CA ASN A 419 -15.43 -9.94 27.80
C ASN A 419 -16.72 -10.31 27.06
N GLU A 420 -17.06 -11.59 27.06
CA GLU A 420 -18.32 -12.07 26.48
C GLU A 420 -19.52 -11.44 27.21
N GLY A 421 -20.55 -11.10 26.43
CA GLY A 421 -21.78 -10.49 26.93
C GLY A 421 -21.77 -8.97 27.04
N GLU A 422 -20.61 -8.32 26.88
CA GLU A 422 -20.49 -6.86 26.83
C GLU A 422 -21.25 -6.27 25.62
N THR A 423 -21.78 -5.08 25.81
CA THR A 423 -22.61 -4.36 24.85
C THR A 423 -21.78 -3.39 24.00
N VAL A 424 -22.08 -3.33 22.71
CA VAL A 424 -21.27 -2.58 21.73
C VAL A 424 -22.14 -1.63 20.93
N ALA A 425 -21.70 -0.38 20.82
CA ALA A 425 -22.17 0.57 19.82
C ALA A 425 -21.25 0.50 18.60
N VAL A 426 -21.81 0.13 17.44
CA VAL A 426 -21.05 0.05 16.19
C VAL A 426 -21.10 1.40 15.50
N VAL A 427 -19.94 1.90 15.07
CA VAL A 427 -19.79 3.17 14.36
C VAL A 427 -19.39 2.89 12.92
N ASP A 428 -20.10 3.49 11.96
CA ASP A 428 -19.71 3.48 10.54
C ASP A 428 -19.83 4.87 9.89
N ASP A 429 -19.20 5.07 8.72
CA ASP A 429 -19.20 6.39 8.05
C ASP A 429 -20.53 6.70 7.36
N ILE A 430 -20.95 5.84 6.42
CA ILE A 430 -22.14 6.02 5.59
C ILE A 430 -22.92 4.71 5.51
N LEU A 431 -24.23 4.76 5.82
CA LEU A 431 -25.12 3.63 5.59
C LEU A 431 -25.75 3.71 4.19
N ILE A 432 -25.39 2.78 3.30
CA ILE A 432 -26.01 2.64 1.96
C ILE A 432 -26.95 1.42 1.90
N THR A 433 -26.41 0.21 1.86
CA THR A 433 -27.20 -1.05 1.81
C THR A 433 -27.21 -1.81 3.13
N GLY A 434 -26.38 -1.40 4.09
CA GLY A 434 -26.15 -2.07 5.38
C GLY A 434 -25.34 -3.37 5.33
N GLY A 435 -24.88 -3.81 4.15
CA GLY A 435 -24.17 -5.09 4.00
C GLY A 435 -22.86 -5.16 4.81
N SER A 436 -22.00 -4.16 4.66
CA SER A 436 -20.69 -4.11 5.33
C SER A 436 -20.82 -4.05 6.85
N VAL A 437 -21.76 -3.25 7.35
CA VAL A 437 -22.06 -3.13 8.79
C VAL A 437 -22.50 -4.48 9.35
N LEU A 438 -23.43 -5.17 8.69
CA LEU A 438 -23.92 -6.48 9.14
C LEU A 438 -22.84 -7.56 9.13
N GLU A 439 -21.94 -7.55 8.15
CA GLU A 439 -20.78 -8.46 8.13
C GLU A 439 -19.86 -8.20 9.34
N GLY A 440 -19.59 -6.92 9.64
CA GLY A 440 -18.81 -6.51 10.81
C GLY A 440 -19.47 -6.93 12.12
N ILE A 441 -20.78 -6.73 12.24
CA ILE A 441 -21.58 -7.14 13.41
C ILE A 441 -21.53 -8.64 13.61
N GLY A 442 -21.66 -9.44 12.55
CA GLY A 442 -21.56 -10.90 12.66
C GLY A 442 -20.22 -11.37 13.25
N LYS A 443 -19.11 -10.66 13.00
CA LYS A 443 -17.80 -10.95 13.62
C LYS A 443 -17.76 -10.59 15.12
N LEU A 444 -18.44 -9.51 15.51
CA LEU A 444 -18.55 -9.10 16.91
C LEU A 444 -19.43 -10.09 17.70
N GLU A 445 -20.61 -10.43 17.17
CA GLU A 445 -21.56 -11.34 17.81
C GLU A 445 -21.03 -12.78 17.90
N SER A 446 -20.35 -13.27 16.86
CA SER A 446 -19.67 -14.58 16.91
C SER A 446 -18.52 -14.62 17.93
N SER A 447 -18.04 -13.47 18.39
CA SER A 447 -17.07 -13.35 19.49
C SER A 447 -17.75 -13.15 20.86
N GLY A 448 -19.08 -13.31 20.94
CA GLY A 448 -19.83 -13.23 22.19
C GLY A 448 -20.27 -11.83 22.62
N LEU A 449 -20.07 -10.80 21.79
CA LEU A 449 -20.49 -9.43 22.06
C LEU A 449 -21.97 -9.21 21.69
N LYS A 450 -22.63 -8.24 22.33
CA LYS A 450 -24.03 -7.88 22.06
C LYS A 450 -24.11 -6.52 21.37
N VAL A 451 -24.48 -6.52 20.09
CA VAL A 451 -24.69 -5.28 19.34
C VAL A 451 -26.16 -4.87 19.40
N ARG A 452 -26.42 -3.59 19.65
CA ARG A 452 -27.80 -3.04 19.69
C ARG A 452 -27.98 -1.81 18.82
N ASP A 453 -26.95 -0.97 18.78
CA ASP A 453 -27.01 0.33 18.16
C ASP A 453 -25.92 0.45 17.09
N VAL A 454 -26.33 0.89 15.91
CA VAL A 454 -25.46 1.25 14.78
C VAL A 454 -25.55 2.76 14.61
N VAL A 455 -24.42 3.44 14.76
CA VAL A 455 -24.32 4.90 14.66
C VAL A 455 -23.54 5.25 13.41
N VAL A 456 -24.14 6.04 12.52
CA VAL A 456 -23.49 6.48 11.27
C VAL A 456 -23.49 8.00 11.14
N PHE A 457 -22.52 8.54 10.41
CA PHE A 457 -22.55 9.97 10.11
C PHE A 457 -23.70 10.28 9.15
N LEU A 458 -23.81 9.50 8.08
CA LEU A 458 -24.79 9.72 7.02
C LEU A 458 -25.66 8.48 6.80
N ASP A 459 -26.97 8.64 6.95
CA ASP A 459 -27.95 7.74 6.36
C ASP A 459 -28.20 8.16 4.90
N HIS A 460 -27.66 7.41 3.95
CA HIS A 460 -27.85 7.68 2.53
C HIS A 460 -29.29 7.39 2.10
N GLY A 461 -29.98 6.43 2.73
CA GLY A 461 -31.34 6.06 2.35
C GLY A 461 -32.38 7.09 2.81
N GLY A 462 -32.15 7.69 3.98
CA GLY A 462 -33.01 8.72 4.54
C GLY A 462 -34.46 8.26 4.66
N VAL A 463 -35.40 9.14 4.31
CA VAL A 463 -36.84 8.79 4.32
C VAL A 463 -37.30 8.13 3.02
N HIS A 464 -36.51 8.21 1.96
CA HIS A 464 -36.88 7.76 0.61
C HIS A 464 -36.54 6.29 0.34
N ASP A 465 -35.41 5.80 0.87
CA ASP A 465 -34.98 4.41 0.76
C ASP A 465 -34.74 3.79 2.14
N THR A 466 -35.79 3.21 2.70
CA THR A 466 -35.75 2.60 4.03
C THR A 466 -35.20 1.16 4.03
N ARG A 467 -34.74 0.61 2.90
CA ARG A 467 -34.33 -0.79 2.79
C ARG A 467 -33.19 -1.16 3.75
N ALA A 468 -32.17 -0.31 3.84
CA ALA A 468 -31.04 -0.54 4.74
C ALA A 468 -31.46 -0.46 6.22
N LYS A 469 -32.29 0.52 6.56
CA LYS A 469 -32.86 0.68 7.91
C LYS A 469 -33.71 -0.53 8.31
N GLN A 470 -34.64 -0.95 7.46
CA GLN A 470 -35.47 -2.13 7.67
C GLN A 470 -34.62 -3.40 7.81
N ARG A 471 -33.54 -3.52 7.03
CA ARG A 471 -32.62 -4.65 7.14
C ARG A 471 -31.93 -4.70 8.50
N LEU A 472 -31.52 -3.55 9.06
CA LEU A 472 -30.98 -3.49 10.42
C LEU A 472 -32.04 -3.83 11.46
N GLU A 473 -33.25 -3.27 11.35
CA GLU A 473 -34.37 -3.52 12.27
C GLU A 473 -34.79 -4.99 12.30
N CYS A 474 -34.84 -5.67 11.14
CA CYS A 474 -35.09 -7.12 11.05
C CYS A 474 -34.03 -7.97 11.76
N ASN A 475 -32.82 -7.45 11.97
CA ASN A 475 -31.77 -8.09 12.75
C ASN A 475 -31.75 -7.59 14.21
N GLY A 476 -32.77 -6.86 14.66
CA GLY A 476 -32.88 -6.34 16.03
C GLY A 476 -31.95 -5.16 16.33
N LEU A 477 -31.39 -4.52 15.30
CA LEU A 477 -30.45 -3.41 15.43
C LEU A 477 -31.17 -2.07 15.24
N ARG A 478 -30.80 -1.06 16.04
CA ARG A 478 -31.31 0.30 15.93
C ARG A 478 -30.29 1.19 15.20
N LEU A 479 -30.73 1.87 14.14
CA LEU A 479 -29.94 2.86 13.44
C LEU A 479 -30.08 4.23 14.10
N GLN A 480 -28.94 4.89 14.31
CA GLN A 480 -28.85 6.30 14.69
C GLN A 480 -27.97 7.01 13.67
N ALA A 481 -28.47 8.06 13.02
CA ALA A 481 -27.73 8.81 12.02
C ALA A 481 -27.58 10.27 12.45
N VAL A 482 -26.40 10.85 12.23
CA VAL A 482 -26.14 12.27 12.49
C VAL A 482 -26.78 13.15 11.42
N LEU A 483 -26.68 12.74 10.16
CA LEU A 483 -27.20 13.44 8.98
C LEU A 483 -27.98 12.48 8.09
N THR A 484 -28.91 13.04 7.33
CA THR A 484 -29.53 12.40 6.17
C THR A 484 -29.24 13.21 4.90
N LEU A 485 -29.41 12.60 3.73
CA LEU A 485 -29.24 13.31 2.46
C LEU A 485 -30.20 14.48 2.29
N GLU A 486 -31.40 14.39 2.87
CA GLU A 486 -32.39 15.46 2.85
C GLU A 486 -31.89 16.69 3.63
N THR A 487 -31.37 16.48 4.85
CA THR A 487 -30.77 17.54 5.66
C THR A 487 -29.60 18.20 4.92
N ILE A 488 -28.71 17.40 4.33
CA ILE A 488 -27.58 17.92 3.54
C ILE A 488 -28.08 18.74 2.34
N SER A 489 -29.06 18.22 1.62
CA SER A 489 -29.64 18.88 0.45
C SER A 489 -30.28 20.23 0.81
N GLU A 490 -31.06 20.29 1.89
CA GLU A 490 -31.74 21.50 2.35
C GLU A 490 -30.74 22.57 2.78
N VAL A 491 -29.73 22.19 3.57
CA VAL A 491 -28.68 23.11 4.04
C VAL A 491 -27.92 23.70 2.86
N LEU A 492 -27.45 22.87 1.93
CA LEU A 492 -26.63 23.32 0.81
C LEU A 492 -27.42 24.14 -0.22
N GLU A 493 -28.70 23.82 -0.45
CA GLU A 493 -29.57 24.62 -1.33
C GLU A 493 -29.83 25.99 -0.70
N THR A 494 -30.16 26.03 0.59
CA THR A 494 -30.40 27.29 1.31
C THR A 494 -29.15 28.15 1.42
N ALA A 495 -27.96 27.53 1.51
CA ALA A 495 -26.67 28.23 1.51
C ALA A 495 -26.19 28.65 0.10
N GLY A 496 -26.94 28.32 -0.95
CA GLY A 496 -26.56 28.62 -2.34
C GLY A 496 -25.31 27.87 -2.83
N ARG A 497 -24.93 26.75 -2.18
CA ARG A 497 -23.78 25.92 -2.54
C ARG A 497 -24.09 24.92 -3.65
N ILE A 498 -25.37 24.56 -3.82
CA ILE A 498 -25.85 23.68 -4.88
C ILE A 498 -27.06 24.27 -5.59
N SER A 499 -27.25 23.93 -6.86
CA SER A 499 -28.45 24.29 -7.62
C SER A 499 -29.66 23.46 -7.20
N SER A 500 -30.88 23.96 -7.44
CA SER A 500 -32.11 23.18 -7.18
C SER A 500 -32.15 21.85 -7.94
N LYS A 501 -31.50 21.76 -9.12
CA LYS A 501 -31.33 20.50 -9.86
C LYS A 501 -30.43 19.51 -9.10
N GLN A 502 -29.33 19.98 -8.53
CA GLN A 502 -28.43 19.16 -7.70
C GLN A 502 -29.10 18.76 -6.37
N ALA A 503 -29.86 19.66 -5.76
CA ALA A 503 -30.66 19.35 -4.57
C ALA A 503 -31.69 18.25 -4.86
N GLN A 504 -32.40 18.33 -5.99
CA GLN A 504 -33.30 17.26 -6.44
C GLN A 504 -32.57 15.93 -6.67
N ALA A 505 -31.35 15.94 -7.21
CA ALA A 505 -30.57 14.71 -7.41
C ALA A 505 -30.17 14.02 -6.10
N LEU A 506 -29.96 14.77 -5.01
CA LEU A 506 -29.73 14.21 -3.68
C LEU A 506 -31.02 13.64 -3.07
N ARG A 507 -32.15 14.33 -3.25
CA ARG A 507 -33.47 13.92 -2.70
C ARG A 507 -34.10 12.75 -3.46
N HIS A 508 -33.86 12.66 -4.76
CA HIS A 508 -34.39 11.63 -5.66
C HIS A 508 -33.25 10.86 -6.30
N SER A 509 -32.63 10.01 -5.50
CA SER A 509 -31.76 8.96 -6.03
C SER A 509 -32.67 7.85 -6.57
N ASP A 510 -33.11 7.96 -7.83
CA ASP A 510 -33.80 6.85 -8.49
C ASP A 510 -32.86 5.62 -8.49
N PRO A 511 -33.35 4.43 -8.07
CA PRO A 511 -32.53 3.24 -7.88
C PRO A 511 -31.96 2.62 -9.16
#